data_AF-A0A8J2L0C1-F1
#
_entry.id   AF-A0A8J2L0C1-F1
#
_cell.length_a   1.000
_cell.length_b   1.000
_cell.length_c   1.000
_cell.angle_alpha   90.00
_cell.angle_beta   90.00
_cell.angle_gamma   90.00
#
_symmetry.space_group_name_H-M   'P 1'
#
loop_
_entity.id
_entity.type
_entity.pdbx_description
1 polymer ?
#
loop_
_entity_poly.entity_id
_entity_poly.type
_entity_poly.pdbx_seq_one_letter_code
_entity_poly.pdbx_strand_id
1 'polypeptide(L)'
;QVRGLGLHDDEIKWSEIRHFTFRKLKEHGTVKHTFDTISADEASLLVESIAKDAGQPVSTDEIFSISMMNVLWRVISGKRFDFEDVEARNVYSIFSGGALILMFRE
;
A
#
# COMPACT_ATOMS: atom_id res chain seq x y z
N GLN A 1 -0.66 -1.55 -24.68
CA GLN A 1 -1.78 -0.71 -24.18
C GLN A 1 -2.07 -1.16 -22.75
N VAL A 2 -1.43 -0.53 -21.75
CA VAL A 2 -1.60 -0.92 -20.34
C VAL A 2 -2.79 -0.14 -19.78
N ARG A 3 -3.88 -0.86 -19.49
CA ARG A 3 -5.15 -0.30 -19.02
C ARG A 3 -5.15 -0.31 -17.49
N GLY A 4 -4.88 0.83 -16.87
CA GLY A 4 -4.83 1.00 -15.42
C GLY A 4 -5.56 2.26 -14.98
N LEU A 5 -6.12 2.21 -13.76
CA LEU A 5 -7.05 3.17 -13.17
C LEU A 5 -6.65 4.65 -13.23
N GLY A 6 -5.36 5.00 -13.40
CA GLY A 6 -4.89 6.38 -13.23
C GLY A 6 -4.71 7.22 -14.50
N LEU A 7 -4.89 6.65 -15.70
CA LEU A 7 -4.54 7.32 -16.96
C LEU A 7 -5.60 7.11 -18.03
N HIS A 8 -6.78 7.71 -17.84
CA HIS A 8 -7.80 7.76 -18.88
C HIS A 8 -8.05 9.23 -19.25
N ASP A 9 -7.92 9.56 -20.53
CA ASP A 9 -8.41 10.82 -21.12
C ASP A 9 -9.96 10.93 -21.09
N ASP A 10 -10.63 10.01 -20.39
CA ASP A 10 -12.06 9.77 -20.39
C ASP A 10 -12.55 9.97 -18.94
N GLU A 11 -12.71 11.24 -18.56
CA GLU A 11 -13.01 11.74 -17.21
C GLU A 11 -14.22 11.02 -16.58
N ILE A 12 -15.18 10.63 -17.42
CA ILE A 12 -16.40 9.91 -17.03
C ILE A 12 -16.05 8.51 -16.48
N LYS A 13 -15.23 7.72 -17.19
CA LYS A 13 -14.85 6.37 -16.74
C LYS A 13 -14.04 6.40 -15.45
N TRP A 14 -13.14 7.38 -15.33
CA TRP A 14 -12.37 7.57 -14.10
C TRP A 14 -13.27 7.90 -12.91
N SER A 15 -14.19 8.85 -13.09
CA SER A 15 -15.16 9.23 -12.05
C SER A 15 -16.02 8.05 -11.60
N GLU A 16 -16.48 7.22 -12.55
CA GLU A 16 -17.27 6.02 -12.26
C GLU A 16 -16.48 4.96 -11.49
N ILE A 17 -15.27 4.64 -11.93
CA ILE A 17 -14.41 3.65 -11.26
C ILE A 17 -14.03 4.12 -9.86
N ARG A 18 -13.71 5.41 -9.70
CA ARG A 18 -13.41 6.03 -8.41
C ARG A 18 -14.62 5.95 -7.48
N HIS A 19 -15.80 6.36 -7.93
CA HIS A 19 -17.03 6.29 -7.14
C HIS A 19 -17.41 4.86 -6.77
N PHE A 20 -17.28 3.92 -7.71
CA PHE A 20 -17.55 2.52 -7.45
C PHE A 20 -16.59 1.96 -6.39
N THR A 21 -15.29 2.16 -6.57
CA THR A 21 -14.25 1.70 -5.62
C THR A 21 -14.45 2.33 -4.24
N PHE A 22 -14.69 3.64 -4.17
CA PHE A 22 -14.86 4.34 -2.90
C PHE A 22 -16.13 3.89 -2.17
N ARG A 23 -17.23 3.67 -2.90
CA ARG A 23 -18.43 3.04 -2.33
C ARG A 23 -18.13 1.66 -1.80
N LYS A 24 -17.42 0.80 -2.55
CA LYS A 24 -17.05 -0.54 -2.09
C LYS A 24 -16.16 -0.55 -0.86
N LEU A 25 -15.21 0.37 -0.77
CA LEU A 25 -14.36 0.54 0.41
C LEU A 25 -15.16 1.05 1.62
N LYS A 26 -16.16 1.93 1.40
CA LYS A 26 -16.98 2.54 2.46
C LYS A 26 -18.16 1.67 2.91
N GLU A 27 -18.73 0.85 2.02
CA GLU A 27 -19.97 0.10 2.24
C GLU A 27 -19.78 -1.15 3.12
N HIS A 28 -18.56 -1.62 3.36
CA HIS A 28 -18.34 -2.86 4.09
C HIS A 28 -17.57 -2.62 5.39
N GLY A 29 -18.28 -2.70 6.53
CA GLY A 29 -17.67 -2.77 7.86
C GLY A 29 -16.63 -3.88 7.99
N THR A 30 -16.74 -4.93 7.17
CA THR A 30 -15.73 -5.99 7.01
C THR A 30 -14.41 -5.48 6.46
N VAL A 31 -14.40 -4.59 5.46
CA VAL A 31 -13.16 -4.05 4.87
C VAL A 31 -12.45 -3.14 5.87
N LYS A 32 -13.21 -2.27 6.56
CA LYS A 32 -12.65 -1.42 7.62
C LYS A 32 -12.06 -2.25 8.76
N HIS A 33 -12.81 -3.23 9.28
CA HIS A 33 -12.31 -4.12 10.33
C HIS A 33 -11.07 -4.89 9.88
N THR A 34 -11.07 -5.43 8.66
CA THR A 34 -9.91 -6.12 8.07
C THR A 34 -8.71 -5.17 7.96
N PHE A 35 -8.91 -3.95 7.49
CA PHE A 35 -7.86 -2.93 7.40
C PHE A 35 -7.27 -2.58 8.77
N ASP A 36 -8.13 -2.31 9.76
CA ASP A 36 -7.71 -1.96 11.12
C ASP A 36 -6.93 -3.13 11.76
N THR A 37 -7.41 -4.36 11.57
CA THR A 37 -6.75 -5.58 12.06
C THR A 37 -5.37 -5.76 11.42
N ILE A 38 -5.29 -5.71 10.09
CA ILE A 38 -4.04 -5.83 9.34
C ILE A 38 -3.05 -4.73 9.75
N SER A 39 -3.54 -3.50 9.94
CA SER A 39 -2.70 -2.37 10.34
C SER A 39 -2.11 -2.56 11.73
N ALA A 40 -2.91 -3.04 12.69
CA ALA A 40 -2.43 -3.34 14.03
C ALA A 40 -1.41 -4.49 14.05
N ASP A 41 -1.63 -5.53 13.25
CA ASP A 41 -0.69 -6.63 13.08
C ASP A 41 0.66 -6.13 12.53
N GLU A 42 0.66 -5.39 11.42
CA GLU A 42 1.91 -4.90 10.80
C GLU A 42 2.60 -3.84 11.67
N ALA A 43 1.87 -3.04 12.45
CA ALA A 43 2.44 -2.13 13.43
C ALA A 43 3.17 -2.90 14.55
N SER A 44 2.60 -4.01 15.02
CA SER A 44 3.24 -4.86 16.03
C SER A 44 4.53 -5.48 15.48
N LEU A 45 4.49 -6.02 14.26
CA LEU A 45 5.67 -6.56 13.58
C LEU A 45 6.75 -5.49 13.32
N LEU A 46 6.34 -4.26 12.99
CA LEU A 46 7.27 -3.14 12.82
C LEU A 46 7.99 -2.81 14.13
N VAL A 47 7.27 -2.73 15.24
CA VAL A 47 7.86 -2.50 16.57
C VAL A 47 8.85 -3.61 16.92
N GLU A 48 8.50 -4.88 16.67
CA GLU A 48 9.41 -6.00 16.88
C GLU A 48 10.67 -5.91 16.01
N SER A 49 10.54 -5.46 14.76
CA SER A 49 11.70 -5.25 13.87
C SER A 49 12.62 -4.16 14.40
N ILE A 50 12.07 -3.02 14.79
CA ILE A 50 12.84 -1.91 15.36
C ILE A 50 13.55 -2.35 16.66
N ALA A 51 12.87 -3.14 17.49
CA ALA A 51 13.44 -3.65 18.73
C ALA A 51 14.59 -4.64 18.52
N LYS A 52 14.56 -5.45 17.43
CA LYS A 52 15.68 -6.35 17.07
C LYS A 52 16.94 -5.59 16.68
N ASP A 53 16.78 -4.44 16.05
CA ASP A 53 17.88 -3.58 15.63
C ASP A 53 18.22 -2.50 16.69
N ALA A 54 17.84 -2.74 17.95
CA ALA A 54 18.04 -1.79 19.04
C ALA A 54 19.52 -1.37 19.15
N GLY A 55 19.75 -0.05 19.05
CA GLY A 55 21.07 0.55 19.10
C GLY A 55 21.74 0.75 17.74
N GLN A 56 21.11 0.34 16.64
CA GLN A 56 21.54 0.68 15.28
C GLN A 56 20.67 1.81 14.70
N PRO A 57 21.24 2.71 13.88
CA PRO A 57 20.45 3.65 13.10
C PRO A 57 19.52 2.91 12.14
N VAL A 58 18.25 3.29 12.12
CA VAL A 58 17.24 2.71 11.22
C VAL A 58 16.76 3.79 10.25
N SER A 59 16.66 3.45 8.96
CA SER A 59 16.03 4.31 7.96
C SER A 59 14.51 4.31 8.18
N THR A 60 13.95 5.40 8.69
CA THR A 60 12.51 5.51 8.93
C THR A 60 11.72 5.37 7.64
N ASP A 61 12.21 5.96 6.55
CA ASP A 61 11.53 5.94 5.26
C ASP A 61 11.38 4.50 4.74
N GLU A 62 12.43 3.69 4.90
CA GLU A 62 12.42 2.30 4.45
C GLU A 62 11.49 1.43 5.30
N ILE A 63 11.61 1.47 6.62
CA ILE A 63 10.82 0.59 7.50
C ILE A 63 9.32 0.91 7.42
N PHE A 64 8.95 2.19 7.32
CA PHE A 64 7.55 2.57 7.18
C PHE A 64 7.03 2.24 5.79
N SER A 65 7.84 2.42 4.73
CA SER A 65 7.43 2.04 3.37
C SER A 65 7.13 0.55 3.25
N ILE A 66 7.95 -0.30 3.87
CA ILE A 66 7.76 -1.75 3.90
C ILE A 66 6.49 -2.11 4.69
N SER A 67 6.28 -1.51 5.86
CA SER A 67 5.09 -1.78 6.68
C SER A 67 3.80 -1.33 5.97
N MET A 68 3.79 -0.13 5.39
CA MET A 68 2.65 0.39 4.61
C MET A 68 2.37 -0.47 3.37
N MET A 69 3.42 -0.92 2.67
CA MET A 69 3.27 -1.83 1.53
C MET A 69 2.61 -3.14 1.95
N ASN A 70 3.04 -3.72 3.07
CA ASN A 70 2.43 -4.94 3.60
C ASN A 70 0.95 -4.77 3.93
N VAL A 71 0.55 -3.65 4.54
CA VAL A 71 -0.87 -3.35 4.81
C VAL A 71 -1.66 -3.31 3.50
N LEU A 72 -1.21 -2.51 2.53
CA LEU A 72 -1.89 -2.37 1.23
C LEU A 72 -1.96 -3.70 0.48
N TRP A 73 -0.86 -4.45 0.44
CA TRP A 73 -0.78 -5.73 -0.24
C TRP A 73 -1.72 -6.76 0.40
N ARG A 74 -1.79 -6.82 1.74
CA ARG A 74 -2.71 -7.72 2.45
C ARG A 74 -4.17 -7.33 2.22
N VAL A 75 -4.49 -6.04 2.10
CA VAL A 75 -5.85 -5.57 1.82
C VAL A 75 -6.29 -5.92 0.40
N ILE A 76 -5.39 -5.81 -0.58
CA ILE A 76 -5.70 -6.06 -1.99
C ILE A 76 -5.64 -7.56 -2.34
N SER A 77 -4.62 -8.28 -1.87
CA SER A 77 -4.32 -9.66 -2.27
C SER A 77 -4.70 -10.72 -1.21
N GLY A 78 -4.91 -10.32 0.04
CA GLY A 78 -5.08 -11.23 1.17
C GLY A 78 -3.79 -11.90 1.65
N LYS A 79 -2.62 -11.58 1.06
CA LYS A 79 -1.31 -12.18 1.38
C LYS A 79 -0.34 -11.10 1.86
N ARG A 80 0.68 -11.51 2.63
CA ARG A 80 1.79 -10.62 3.01
C ARG A 80 2.73 -10.42 1.82
N PHE A 81 3.39 -9.27 1.75
CA PHE A 81 4.35 -8.96 0.70
C PHE A 81 5.55 -9.91 0.81
N ASP A 82 5.97 -10.48 -0.31
CA ASP A 82 7.15 -11.33 -0.42
C ASP A 82 8.22 -10.57 -1.22
N PHE A 83 9.40 -10.38 -0.62
CA PHE A 83 10.52 -9.69 -1.28
C PHE A 83 11.20 -10.52 -2.37
N GLU A 84 10.96 -11.83 -2.37
CA GLU A 84 11.44 -12.77 -3.39
C GLU A 84 10.49 -12.85 -4.59
N ASP A 85 9.25 -12.38 -4.45
CA ASP A 85 8.28 -12.27 -5.54
C ASP A 85 8.66 -11.07 -6.43
N VAL A 86 8.98 -11.37 -7.70
CA VAL A 86 9.49 -10.39 -8.67
C VAL A 86 8.42 -9.34 -8.99
N GLU A 87 7.17 -9.75 -9.13
CA GLU A 87 6.04 -8.87 -9.37
C GLU A 87 5.78 -7.96 -8.18
N ALA A 88 5.82 -8.49 -6.96
CA ALA A 88 5.69 -7.71 -5.73
C ALA A 88 6.83 -6.67 -5.62
N ARG A 89 8.08 -7.07 -5.88
CA ARG A 89 9.24 -6.17 -5.87
C ARG A 89 9.13 -5.06 -6.92
N ASN A 90 8.60 -5.37 -8.09
CA ASN A 90 8.33 -4.37 -9.13
C ASN A 90 7.27 -3.36 -8.69
N VAL A 91 6.24 -3.80 -7.95
CA VAL A 91 5.29 -2.86 -7.35
C VAL A 91 5.99 -1.97 -6.33
N TYR A 92 6.81 -2.54 -5.43
CA TYR A 92 7.57 -1.77 -4.44
C TYR A 92 8.53 -0.75 -5.07
N SER A 93 9.20 -1.08 -6.17
CA SER A 93 10.11 -0.15 -6.86
C SER A 93 9.38 1.07 -7.45
N ILE A 94 8.12 0.90 -7.88
CA ILE A 94 7.27 2.01 -8.32
C ILE A 94 6.95 2.96 -7.16
N PHE A 95 6.64 2.42 -5.98
CA PHE A 95 6.31 3.20 -4.80
C PHE A 95 7.52 3.89 -4.16
N SER A 96 8.67 3.22 -4.14
CA SER A 96 9.91 3.76 -3.56
C SER A 96 10.67 4.73 -4.49
N GLY A 97 10.42 4.69 -5.80
CA GLY A 97 11.10 5.50 -6.82
C GLY A 97 10.71 6.99 -6.89
N GLY A 98 10.11 7.56 -5.83
CA GLY A 98 9.75 9.00 -5.79
C GLY A 98 8.53 9.40 -6.62
N ALA A 99 7.88 8.47 -7.32
CA ALA A 99 6.67 8.72 -8.08
C ALA A 99 5.51 9.25 -7.21
N LEU A 100 5.44 8.83 -5.93
CA LEU A 100 4.42 9.31 -5.00
C LEU A 100 4.59 10.81 -4.67
N ILE A 101 5.83 11.28 -4.45
CA ILE A 101 6.12 12.69 -4.17
C ILE A 101 5.82 13.56 -5.40
N LEU A 102 6.06 13.04 -6.60
CA LEU A 102 5.72 13.74 -7.85
C LEU A 102 4.21 13.71 -8.16
N MET A 103 3.46 12.72 -7.68
CA MET A 103 2.00 12.64 -7.85
C MET A 103 1.20 13.56 -6.91
N PHE A 104 1.80 14.02 -5.80
CA PHE A 104 1.15 14.93 -4.83
C PHE A 104 1.62 16.39 -4.95
N ARG A 105 2.45 16.71 -5.95
CA ARG A 105 2.86 18.09 -6.22
C ARG A 105 1.90 18.73 -7.22
N GLU A 106 0.85 19.34 -6.68
CA GLU A 106 0.22 20.53 -7.27
C GLU A 106 0.67 21.78 -6.50
#